data_AF-I3ECY8-F1
#
_entry.id   AF-I3ECY8-F1
#
_cell.length_a   1.000
_cell.length_b   1.000
_cell.length_c   1.000
_cell.angle_alpha   90.00
_cell.angle_beta   90.00
_cell.angle_gamma   90.00
#
_symmetry.space_group_name_H-M   'P 1'
#
loop_
_entity.id
_entity.type
_entity.pdbx_description
1 polymer ?
#
loop_
_entity_poly.entity_id
_entity_poly.type
_entity_poly.pdbx_seq_one_letter_code
_entity_poly.pdbx_strand_id
1 'polypeptide(L)'
;PGNKCDSIYLLAALILLSEGVDVPIEIDKSIEGRERIFLKREITPNNDIVFINLPLRLESIMPDGTKEKVYQKETEEIVLFFKKLCREPFLSEVKKREEPDSKEVFYSGDFLDSPKFLIQSYIFEYIDSIEQYRKFILAVQVFLMDFGLYPGITEEQKEHINRVGDHCFIGNNPHGTIKNTYA
;
A
#
# COMPACT_ATOMS: atom_id res chain seq x y z
N PRO A 1 12.03 -18.13 -2.96
CA PRO A 1 10.59 -17.99 -2.64
C PRO A 1 10.38 -16.82 -1.67
N GLY A 2 9.97 -15.67 -2.18
CA GLY A 2 9.50 -14.58 -1.33
C GLY A 2 8.29 -15.06 -0.53
N ASN A 3 8.25 -14.77 0.77
CA ASN A 3 7.11 -15.14 1.60
C ASN A 3 5.87 -14.43 1.05
N LYS A 4 4.89 -15.20 0.55
CA LYS A 4 3.68 -14.67 -0.09
C LYS A 4 2.91 -13.71 0.83
N CYS A 5 3.06 -13.87 2.16
CA CYS A 5 2.54 -12.93 3.15
C CYS A 5 3.18 -11.54 3.05
N ASP A 6 4.51 -11.46 2.95
CA ASP A 6 5.23 -10.18 2.93
C ASP A 6 4.87 -9.35 1.69
N SER A 7 4.58 -10.00 0.56
CA SER A 7 4.09 -9.33 -0.66
C SER A 7 2.71 -8.71 -0.45
N ILE A 8 1.81 -9.40 0.27
CA ILE A 8 0.48 -8.87 0.63
C ILE A 8 0.62 -7.66 1.57
N TYR A 9 1.50 -7.72 2.56
CA TYR A 9 1.79 -6.59 3.43
C TYR A 9 2.41 -5.42 2.66
N LEU A 10 3.28 -5.68 1.68
CA LEU A 10 3.80 -4.61 0.82
C LEU A 10 2.67 -3.93 0.03
N LEU A 11 1.76 -4.70 -0.57
CA LEU A 11 0.60 -4.13 -1.27
C LEU A 11 -0.29 -3.30 -0.32
N ALA A 12 -0.51 -3.78 0.91
CA ALA A 12 -1.25 -3.06 1.93
C ALA A 12 -0.56 -1.73 2.32
N ALA A 13 0.77 -1.69 2.36
CA ALA A 13 1.51 -0.45 2.60
C ALA A 13 1.38 0.52 1.41
N LEU A 14 1.49 0.03 0.18
CA LEU A 14 1.43 0.84 -1.04
C LEU A 14 0.04 1.48 -1.25
N ILE A 15 -1.05 0.73 -1.01
CA ILE A 15 -2.40 1.30 -1.09
C ILE A 15 -2.57 2.43 -0.05
N LEU A 16 -2.11 2.24 1.19
CA LEU A 16 -2.21 3.25 2.24
C LEU A 16 -1.40 4.50 1.93
N LEU A 17 -0.19 4.36 1.37
CA LEU A 17 0.59 5.48 0.87
C LEU A 17 -0.14 6.23 -0.26
N SER A 18 -0.88 5.53 -1.13
CA SER A 18 -1.68 6.15 -2.19
C SER A 18 -2.89 6.92 -1.65
N GLU A 19 -3.42 6.51 -0.49
CA GLU A 19 -4.48 7.22 0.25
C GLU A 19 -3.91 8.36 1.13
N GLY A 20 -2.60 8.61 1.10
CA GLY A 20 -1.95 9.66 1.89
C GLY A 20 -1.72 9.31 3.36
N VAL A 21 -1.77 8.04 3.74
CA VAL A 21 -1.36 7.57 5.07
C VAL A 21 0.16 7.34 5.05
N ASP A 22 0.90 8.07 5.90
CA ASP A 22 2.37 7.93 5.98
C ASP A 22 2.76 6.60 6.64
N VAL A 23 3.06 5.61 5.81
CA VAL A 23 3.52 4.29 6.24
C VAL A 23 5.05 4.33 6.42
N PRO A 24 5.60 3.94 7.58
CA PRO A 24 7.04 3.94 7.86
C PRO A 24 7.76 2.75 7.20
N ILE A 25 7.49 2.50 5.91
CA ILE A 25 8.21 1.50 5.11
C ILE A 25 9.58 2.05 4.73
N GLU A 26 10.62 1.23 4.86
CA GLU A 26 12.01 1.63 4.63
C GLU A 26 12.72 0.68 3.68
N ILE A 27 13.77 1.19 3.04
CA ILE A 27 14.67 0.42 2.19
C ILE A 27 16.04 0.42 2.88
N ASP A 28 16.42 -0.74 3.39
CA ASP A 28 17.72 -0.95 4.01
C ASP A 28 18.74 -1.31 2.93
N LYS A 29 19.76 -0.47 2.79
CA LYS A 29 20.93 -0.66 1.92
C LYS A 29 22.24 -0.63 2.72
N SER A 30 22.17 -0.78 4.04
CA SER A 30 23.35 -0.71 4.92
C SER A 30 24.37 -1.81 4.62
N ILE A 31 23.93 -2.95 4.06
CA ILE A 31 24.77 -4.07 3.69
C ILE A 31 24.57 -4.40 2.21
N GLU A 32 25.63 -4.22 1.42
CA GLU A 32 25.66 -4.60 0.01
C GLU A 32 25.34 -6.09 -0.16
N GLY A 33 24.45 -6.41 -1.11
CA GLY A 33 24.01 -7.79 -1.36
C GLY A 33 22.91 -8.29 -0.41
N ARG A 34 22.50 -7.50 0.60
CA ARG A 34 21.42 -7.82 1.55
C ARG A 34 20.36 -6.73 1.62
N GLU A 35 20.26 -5.95 0.56
CA GLU A 35 19.30 -4.86 0.43
C GLU A 35 17.88 -5.42 0.56
N ARG A 36 17.01 -4.69 1.27
CA ARG A 36 15.65 -5.16 1.56
C ARG A 36 14.67 -4.02 1.77
N ILE A 37 13.41 -4.30 1.47
CA ILE A 37 12.29 -3.50 1.93
C ILE A 37 11.87 -4.04 3.29
N PHE A 38 11.71 -3.15 4.27
CA PHE A 38 11.28 -3.53 5.60
C PHE A 38 10.25 -2.58 6.17
N LEU A 39 9.36 -3.15 6.98
CA LEU A 39 8.42 -2.42 7.82
C LEU A 39 8.38 -3.14 9.15
N LYS A 40 8.72 -2.42 10.21
CA LYS A 40 8.73 -2.95 11.56
C LYS A 40 8.11 -1.94 12.53
N ARG A 41 7.57 -2.46 13.62
CA ARG A 41 7.09 -1.67 14.75
C ARG A 41 7.83 -2.09 16.00
N GLU A 42 8.47 -1.13 16.65
CA GLU A 42 9.02 -1.31 17.98
C GLU A 42 7.88 -1.29 19.01
N ILE A 43 7.74 -2.37 19.80
CA ILE A 43 6.73 -2.46 20.87
C ILE A 43 7.38 -2.15 22.22
N THR A 44 8.56 -2.70 22.46
CA THR A 44 9.40 -2.42 23.63
C THR A 44 10.86 -2.44 23.20
N PRO A 45 11.79 -1.87 24.00
CA PRO A 45 13.22 -2.01 23.73
C PRO A 45 13.57 -3.50 23.57
N ASN A 46 14.07 -3.88 22.39
CA ASN A 46 14.41 -5.24 21.95
C ASN A 46 13.24 -6.17 21.55
N ASN A 47 12.02 -5.65 21.35
CA ASN A 47 10.91 -6.44 20.80
C ASN A 47 10.22 -5.67 19.66
N ASP A 48 10.53 -6.11 18.45
CA ASP A 48 9.98 -5.55 17.22
C ASP A 48 9.04 -6.56 16.58
N ILE A 49 7.87 -6.10 16.11
CA ILE A 49 7.08 -6.84 15.12
C ILE A 49 7.59 -6.45 13.74
N VAL A 50 7.98 -7.45 12.94
CA VAL A 50 8.36 -7.26 11.55
C VAL A 50 7.18 -7.64 10.66
N PHE A 51 6.60 -6.65 9.98
CA PHE A 51 5.49 -6.85 9.04
C PHE A 51 5.97 -7.17 7.63
N ILE A 52 7.07 -6.54 7.20
CA ILE A 52 7.66 -6.74 5.87
C ILE A 52 9.17 -6.97 6.04
N ASN A 53 9.70 -8.01 5.39
CA ASN A 53 11.13 -8.25 5.27
C ASN A 53 11.43 -8.88 3.90
N LEU A 54 11.33 -8.06 2.86
CA LEU A 54 11.45 -8.49 1.47
C LEU A 54 12.86 -8.22 0.93
N PRO A 55 13.62 -9.25 0.54
CA PRO A 55 14.92 -9.04 -0.11
C PRO A 55 14.73 -8.37 -1.48
N LEU A 56 15.55 -7.37 -1.76
CA LEU A 56 15.60 -6.69 -3.07
C LEU A 56 16.53 -7.39 -4.06
N ARG A 57 17.19 -8.49 -3.68
CA ARG A 57 17.96 -9.33 -4.59
C ARG A 57 17.32 -10.69 -4.74
N LEU A 58 16.73 -10.94 -5.89
CA LEU A 58 16.03 -12.18 -6.22
C LEU A 58 16.86 -13.00 -7.21
N GLU A 59 16.74 -14.32 -7.12
CA GLU A 59 17.36 -15.23 -8.08
C GLU A 59 16.67 -15.09 -9.45
N SER A 60 17.46 -14.84 -10.48
CA SER A 60 17.03 -14.81 -11.87
C SER A 60 17.84 -15.83 -12.68
N ILE A 61 17.21 -16.39 -13.72
CA ILE A 61 17.86 -17.28 -14.67
C ILE A 61 18.37 -16.41 -15.81
N MET A 62 19.69 -16.38 -15.98
CA MET A 62 20.35 -15.64 -17.05
C MET A 62 20.23 -16.38 -18.39
N PRO A 63 20.46 -15.71 -19.54
CA PRO A 63 20.34 -16.34 -20.86
C PRO A 63 21.24 -17.57 -21.06
N ASP A 64 22.37 -17.66 -20.33
CA ASP A 64 23.30 -18.78 -20.36
C ASP A 64 22.93 -19.92 -19.40
N GLY A 65 21.78 -19.82 -18.71
CA GLY A 65 21.29 -20.81 -17.76
C GLY A 65 21.88 -20.67 -16.35
N THR A 66 22.78 -19.71 -16.11
CA THR A 66 23.29 -19.44 -14.77
C THR A 66 22.23 -18.77 -13.89
N LYS A 67 22.35 -18.94 -12.58
CA LYS A 67 21.48 -18.32 -11.58
C LYS A 67 22.23 -17.19 -10.90
N GLU A 68 21.70 -15.98 -11.03
CA GLU A 68 22.30 -14.80 -10.42
C GLU A 68 21.29 -14.06 -9.54
N LYS A 69 21.79 -13.39 -8.50
CA LYS A 69 20.97 -12.53 -7.65
C LYS A 69 20.90 -11.13 -8.24
N VAL A 70 19.80 -10.84 -8.92
CA VAL A 70 19.56 -9.56 -9.58
C VAL A 70 18.86 -8.60 -8.62
N TYR A 71 19.40 -7.39 -8.54
CA TYR A 71 18.82 -6.29 -7.78
C TYR A 71 17.53 -5.80 -8.45
N GLN A 72 16.44 -5.77 -7.69
CA GLN A 72 15.11 -5.39 -8.14
C GLN A 72 14.95 -3.87 -8.04
N LYS A 73 15.58 -3.15 -8.96
CA LYS A 73 15.63 -1.68 -8.94
C LYS A 73 14.25 -1.06 -9.13
N GLU A 74 13.43 -1.65 -9.99
CA GLU A 74 12.07 -1.20 -10.29
C GLU A 74 11.18 -1.28 -9.05
N THR A 75 11.29 -2.37 -8.28
CA THR A 75 10.55 -2.52 -7.01
C THR A 75 10.95 -1.44 -6.00
N GLU A 76 12.24 -1.11 -5.91
CA GLU A 76 12.71 -0.01 -5.07
C GLU A 76 12.12 1.33 -5.52
N GLU A 77 12.20 1.64 -6.80
CA GLU A 77 11.70 2.88 -7.39
C GLU A 77 10.20 3.05 -7.16
N ILE A 78 9.42 1.97 -7.28
CA ILE A 78 7.98 1.97 -6.98
C ILE A 78 7.73 2.33 -5.50
N VAL A 79 8.43 1.70 -4.56
CA VAL A 79 8.26 2.01 -3.12
C VAL A 79 8.63 3.46 -2.82
N LEU A 80 9.74 3.95 -3.38
CA LEU A 80 10.17 5.34 -3.22
C LEU A 80 9.18 6.33 -3.84
N PHE A 81 8.60 5.99 -4.99
CA PHE A 81 7.57 6.79 -5.65
C PHE A 81 6.35 6.99 -4.74
N PHE A 82 5.77 5.93 -4.18
CA PHE A 82 4.62 6.04 -3.28
C PHE A 82 4.96 6.76 -1.97
N LYS A 83 6.17 6.57 -1.41
CA LYS A 83 6.61 7.34 -0.23
C LYS A 83 6.68 8.84 -0.52
N LYS A 84 7.24 9.20 -1.67
CA LYS A 84 7.37 10.60 -2.11
C LYS A 84 5.99 11.23 -2.33
N LEU A 85 5.08 10.48 -2.95
CA LEU A 85 3.69 10.87 -3.18
C LEU A 85 2.98 11.33 -1.91
N CYS A 86 3.18 10.59 -0.82
CA CYS A 86 2.51 10.85 0.46
C CYS A 86 3.09 12.07 1.20
N ARG A 87 4.38 12.36 1.05
CA ARG A 87 5.11 13.34 1.89
C ARG A 87 5.33 14.69 1.25
N GLU A 88 5.43 14.74 -0.07
CA GLU A 88 5.68 16.00 -0.76
C GLU A 88 4.36 16.65 -1.18
N PRO A 89 4.17 17.96 -0.92
CA PRO A 89 2.98 18.70 -1.36
C PRO A 89 2.89 18.87 -2.89
N PHE A 90 3.73 18.18 -3.66
CA PHE A 90 3.99 18.41 -5.09
C PHE A 90 2.82 18.10 -6.04
N LEU A 91 1.65 17.75 -5.52
CA LEU A 91 0.61 17.15 -6.32
C LEU A 91 -0.75 17.81 -6.19
N SER A 92 -0.75 19.11 -6.44
CA SER A 92 -1.97 19.75 -6.95
C SER A 92 -2.51 19.04 -8.22
N GLU A 93 -1.67 18.32 -8.97
CA GLU A 93 -2.09 17.53 -10.13
C GLU A 93 -2.60 16.11 -9.82
N VAL A 94 -2.10 15.42 -8.79
CA VAL A 94 -2.70 14.13 -8.38
C VAL A 94 -3.99 14.36 -7.58
N LYS A 95 -4.12 15.47 -6.85
CA LYS A 95 -5.42 15.89 -6.28
C LYS A 95 -6.49 16.12 -7.34
N LYS A 96 -6.11 16.58 -8.55
CA LYS A 96 -7.05 16.71 -9.69
C LYS A 96 -7.49 15.37 -10.28
N ARG A 97 -6.81 14.29 -9.92
CA ARG A 97 -7.03 12.93 -10.42
C ARG A 97 -7.49 12.00 -9.30
N GLU A 98 -8.11 12.58 -8.27
CA GLU A 98 -8.77 11.81 -7.22
C GLU A 98 -9.91 10.98 -7.78
N GLU A 99 -10.36 10.02 -6.98
CA GLU A 99 -11.47 9.16 -7.34
C GLU A 99 -12.73 10.00 -7.58
N PRO A 100 -13.44 9.80 -8.70
CA PRO A 100 -14.52 10.68 -9.10
C PRO A 100 -15.71 10.58 -8.14
N ASP A 101 -16.20 11.72 -7.69
CA ASP A 101 -17.39 11.85 -6.83
C ASP A 101 -18.68 12.18 -7.61
N SER A 102 -18.55 12.39 -8.92
CA SER A 102 -19.62 12.79 -9.82
C SER A 102 -19.48 12.10 -11.17
N LYS A 103 -20.60 11.99 -11.88
CA LYS A 103 -20.67 11.32 -13.18
C LYS A 103 -19.82 12.03 -14.23
N GLU A 104 -19.81 13.35 -14.19
CA GLU A 104 -19.08 14.23 -15.09
C GLU A 104 -17.57 14.02 -14.96
N VAL A 105 -17.06 13.96 -13.72
CA VAL A 105 -15.63 13.70 -13.45
C VAL A 105 -15.27 12.25 -13.77
N PHE A 106 -16.15 11.29 -13.52
CA PHE A 106 -15.91 9.90 -13.92
C PHE A 106 -15.71 9.78 -15.44
N TYR A 107 -16.52 10.48 -16.23
CA TYR A 107 -16.40 10.47 -17.69
C TYR A 107 -15.19 11.22 -18.24
N SER A 108 -14.55 12.11 -17.48
CA SER A 108 -13.29 12.71 -17.91
C SER A 108 -12.17 11.66 -17.98
N GLY A 109 -12.25 10.63 -17.12
CA GLY A 109 -11.27 9.55 -17.05
C GLY A 109 -9.93 9.98 -16.43
N ASP A 110 -9.82 11.20 -15.91
CA ASP A 110 -8.56 11.74 -15.38
C ASP A 110 -8.01 10.90 -14.21
N PHE A 111 -8.90 10.27 -13.43
CA PHE A 111 -8.54 9.40 -12.32
C PHE A 111 -7.77 8.13 -12.74
N LEU A 112 -7.86 7.73 -14.01
CA LEU A 112 -7.11 6.56 -14.54
C LEU A 112 -5.60 6.80 -14.56
N ASP A 113 -5.17 8.08 -14.60
CA ASP A 113 -3.77 8.49 -14.52
C ASP A 113 -3.37 8.88 -13.08
N SER A 114 -4.02 8.27 -12.08
CA SER A 114 -3.73 8.46 -10.66
C SER A 114 -2.90 7.30 -10.09
N PRO A 115 -1.99 7.57 -9.13
CA PRO A 115 -1.27 6.52 -8.40
C PRO A 115 -2.19 5.58 -7.63
N LYS A 116 -3.34 6.07 -7.15
CA LYS A 116 -4.38 5.29 -6.47
C LYS A 116 -4.98 4.25 -7.43
N PHE A 117 -5.39 4.67 -8.63
CA PHE A 117 -5.89 3.75 -9.64
C PHE A 117 -4.84 2.74 -10.10
N LEU A 118 -3.57 3.18 -10.24
CA LEU A 118 -2.46 2.31 -10.59
C LEU A 118 -2.28 1.16 -9.58
N ILE A 119 -2.20 1.46 -8.29
CA ILE A 119 -1.99 0.41 -7.27
C ILE A 119 -3.24 -0.48 -7.12
N GLN A 120 -4.44 0.09 -7.23
CA GLN A 120 -5.70 -0.68 -7.22
C GLN A 120 -5.75 -1.68 -8.39
N SER A 121 -5.36 -1.25 -9.59
CA SER A 121 -5.29 -2.11 -10.78
C SER A 121 -4.27 -3.23 -10.61
N TYR A 122 -3.08 -2.91 -10.08
CA TYR A 122 -2.06 -3.92 -9.79
C TYR A 122 -2.54 -4.94 -8.75
N ILE A 123 -3.21 -4.50 -7.67
CA ILE A 123 -3.80 -5.38 -6.67
C ILE A 123 -4.84 -6.32 -7.29
N PHE A 124 -5.70 -5.78 -8.16
CA PHE A 124 -6.71 -6.57 -8.87
C PHE A 124 -6.09 -7.65 -9.76
N GLU A 125 -5.00 -7.34 -10.47
CA GLU A 125 -4.28 -8.32 -11.30
C GLU A 125 -3.48 -9.33 -10.48
N TYR A 126 -2.88 -8.91 -9.36
CA TYR A 126 -2.01 -9.76 -8.54
C TYR A 126 -2.80 -10.70 -7.62
N ILE A 127 -3.91 -10.24 -7.04
CA ILE A 127 -4.74 -11.02 -6.14
C ILE A 127 -5.71 -11.89 -6.94
N ASP A 128 -5.36 -13.17 -7.09
CA ASP A 128 -6.11 -14.14 -7.90
C ASP A 128 -7.10 -15.02 -7.10
N SER A 129 -7.21 -14.81 -5.77
CA SER A 129 -8.10 -15.62 -4.93
C SER A 129 -8.77 -14.85 -3.79
N ILE A 130 -9.96 -15.30 -3.40
CA ILE A 130 -10.73 -14.76 -2.28
C ILE A 130 -9.92 -14.82 -0.97
N GLU A 131 -9.12 -15.87 -0.77
CA GLU A 131 -8.28 -16.01 0.42
C GLU A 131 -7.18 -14.94 0.46
N GLN A 132 -6.52 -14.68 -0.68
CA GLN A 132 -5.51 -13.63 -0.78
C GLN A 132 -6.12 -12.25 -0.60
N TYR A 133 -7.29 -12.01 -1.17
CA TYR A 133 -8.02 -10.76 -0.98
C TYR A 133 -8.38 -10.54 0.50
N ARG A 134 -8.87 -11.58 1.20
CA ARG A 134 -9.12 -11.51 2.65
C ARG A 134 -7.86 -11.19 3.44
N LYS A 135 -6.72 -11.82 3.12
CA LYS A 135 -5.43 -11.53 3.77
C LYS A 135 -4.99 -10.09 3.52
N PHE A 136 -5.16 -9.60 2.30
CA PHE A 136 -4.87 -8.20 1.95
C PHE A 136 -5.73 -7.22 2.75
N ILE A 137 -7.04 -7.43 2.80
CA ILE A 137 -7.97 -6.61 3.59
C ILE A 137 -7.58 -6.61 5.08
N LEU A 138 -7.28 -7.77 5.64
CA LEU A 138 -6.82 -7.88 7.03
C LEU A 138 -5.48 -7.15 7.25
N ALA A 139 -4.55 -7.21 6.31
CA ALA A 139 -3.27 -6.50 6.39
C ALA A 139 -3.48 -4.97 6.42
N VAL A 140 -4.35 -4.45 5.55
CA VAL A 140 -4.69 -3.00 5.53
C VAL A 140 -5.35 -2.59 6.86
N GLN A 141 -6.28 -3.39 7.39
CA GLN A 141 -6.93 -3.11 8.69
C GLN A 141 -5.92 -3.11 9.85
N VAL A 142 -5.01 -4.09 9.88
CA VAL A 142 -3.94 -4.16 10.87
C VAL A 142 -3.09 -2.89 10.80
N PHE A 143 -2.68 -2.46 9.61
CA PHE A 143 -1.89 -1.24 9.44
C PHE A 143 -2.62 0.03 9.87
N LEU A 144 -3.88 0.23 9.48
CA LEU A 144 -4.65 1.41 9.91
C LEU A 144 -4.78 1.47 11.43
N MET A 145 -5.09 0.34 12.09
CA MET A 145 -5.18 0.28 13.54
C MET A 145 -3.81 0.51 14.21
N ASP A 146 -2.76 -0.11 13.68
CA ASP A 146 -1.41 -0.02 14.21
C ASP A 146 -0.85 1.41 14.11
N PHE A 147 -0.99 2.04 12.95
CA PHE A 147 -0.54 3.40 12.69
C PHE A 147 -1.40 4.44 13.41
N GLY A 148 -2.70 4.21 13.57
CA GLY A 148 -3.57 5.06 14.38
C GLY A 148 -3.25 5.06 15.88
N LEU A 149 -2.47 4.08 16.34
CA LEU A 149 -1.98 3.97 17.73
C LEU A 149 -0.48 4.32 17.86
N TYR A 150 0.15 4.81 16.79
CA TYR A 150 1.58 5.06 16.79
C TYR A 150 1.93 6.28 17.65
N PRO A 151 2.96 6.20 18.52
CA PRO A 151 3.38 7.34 19.33
C PRO A 151 3.83 8.52 18.44
N GLY A 152 3.34 9.72 18.72
CA GLY A 152 3.78 10.95 18.04
C GLY A 152 3.03 11.33 16.76
N ILE A 153 2.00 10.57 16.37
CA ILE A 153 1.09 11.01 15.30
C ILE A 153 0.23 12.20 15.75
N THR A 154 -0.07 13.10 14.85
CA THR A 154 -0.93 14.26 15.10
C THR A 154 -2.40 13.87 15.07
N GLU A 155 -3.28 14.70 15.64
CA GLU A 155 -4.74 14.49 15.54
C GLU A 155 -5.24 14.54 14.09
N GLU A 156 -4.65 15.39 13.25
CA GLU A 156 -4.96 15.45 11.81
C GLU A 156 -4.63 14.13 11.09
N GLN A 157 -3.48 13.52 11.42
CA GLN A 157 -3.10 12.21 10.89
C GLN A 157 -4.05 11.11 11.37
N LYS A 158 -4.48 11.13 12.64
CA LYS A 158 -5.48 10.18 13.17
C LYS A 158 -6.81 10.32 12.47
N GLU A 159 -7.31 11.55 12.31
CA GLU A 159 -8.55 11.82 11.58
C GLU A 159 -8.46 11.33 10.14
N HIS A 160 -7.32 11.55 9.48
CA HIS A 160 -7.09 11.06 8.13
C HIS A 160 -7.10 9.53 8.05
N ILE A 161 -6.39 8.84 8.95
CA ILE A 161 -6.38 7.37 9.05
C ILE A 161 -7.80 6.83 9.26
N ASN A 162 -8.59 7.45 10.14
CA ASN A 162 -9.98 7.05 10.38
C ASN A 162 -10.85 7.27 9.14
N ARG A 163 -10.74 8.41 8.46
CA ARG A 163 -11.46 8.68 7.20
C ARG A 163 -11.12 7.66 6.12
N VAL A 164 -9.85 7.31 5.97
CA VAL A 164 -9.40 6.27 5.04
C VAL A 164 -9.98 4.92 5.43
N GLY A 165 -10.00 4.58 6.73
CA GLY A 165 -10.66 3.36 7.22
C GLY A 165 -12.14 3.28 6.86
N ASP A 166 -12.90 4.34 7.11
CA ASP A 166 -14.33 4.40 6.79
C ASP A 166 -14.61 4.38 5.28
N HIS A 167 -13.72 4.97 4.49
CA HIS A 167 -13.82 5.00 3.03
C HIS A 167 -13.48 3.64 2.41
N CYS A 168 -12.38 3.01 2.84
CA CYS A 168 -11.92 1.71 2.30
C CYS A 168 -12.76 0.53 2.81
N PHE A 169 -13.38 0.65 4.00
CA PHE A 169 -14.16 -0.41 4.61
C PHE A 169 -15.56 0.08 4.94
N ILE A 170 -16.55 -0.44 4.21
CA ILE A 170 -17.95 -0.24 4.56
C ILE A 170 -18.19 -0.97 5.88
N GLY A 171 -18.36 -0.22 6.97
CA GLY A 171 -18.83 -0.77 8.24
C GLY A 171 -20.12 -1.55 7.99
N ASN A 172 -20.25 -2.73 8.60
CA ASN A 172 -21.44 -3.59 8.47
C ASN A 172 -22.71 -2.80 8.82
N ASN A 173 -23.32 -2.15 7.83
CA ASN A 173 -24.71 -1.73 7.87
C ASN A 173 -25.33 -1.82 6.47
N PRO A 174 -25.54 -3.04 5.94
CA PRO A 174 -26.16 -3.23 4.63
C PRO A 174 -27.64 -2.82 4.58
N HIS A 175 -28.24 -2.40 5.69
CA HIS A 175 -29.69 -2.13 5.80
C HIS A 175 -30.06 -0.65 6.03
N GLY A 176 -29.11 0.28 5.99
CA GLY A 176 -29.39 1.70 6.21
C GLY A 176 -29.80 2.50 4.98
N THR A 177 -29.09 2.34 3.84
CA THR A 177 -29.17 3.42 2.83
C THR A 177 -28.83 3.03 1.38
N ILE A 178 -28.98 1.77 0.98
CA ILE A 178 -29.02 1.43 -0.46
C ILE A 178 -30.46 1.09 -0.83
N LYS A 179 -31.28 2.12 -1.04
CA LYS A 179 -32.46 1.97 -1.90
C LYS A 179 -31.92 1.87 -3.33
N ASN A 180 -31.66 0.64 -3.79
CA ASN A 180 -31.55 0.39 -5.22
C ASN A 180 -32.92 0.62 -5.85
N THR A 181 -33.24 1.88 -6.20
CA THR A 181 -34.35 2.20 -7.10
C THR A 181 -33.88 2.07 -8.54
N TYR A 182 -33.72 0.82 -8.96
CA TYR A 182 -33.81 0.44 -10.37
C TYR A 182 -34.74 -0.78 -10.44
N ALA A 183 -36.03 -0.51 -10.56
CA ALA A 183 -37.08 -1.38 -11.07
C ALA A 183 -38.09 -0.49 -11.79
#